data_AF-A0A439CQS3-F1
#
_entry.id   AF-A0A439CQS3-F1
#
_cell.length_a   1.000
_cell.length_b   1.000
_cell.length_c   1.000
_cell.angle_alpha   90.00
_cell.angle_beta   90.00
_cell.angle_gamma   90.00
#
_symmetry.space_group_name_H-M   'P 1'
#
loop_
_entity.id
_entity.type
_entity.pdbx_description
1 polymer ?
#
loop_
_entity_poly.entity_id
_entity_poly.type
_entity_poly.pdbx_seq_one_letter_code
_entity_poly.pdbx_strand_id
1 'polypeptide(L)'
;MVKLALVGCVKDGILPSETVADYLLFRMNLRDPSVYSDLSLPTNSIHEFLDAVAIRTGKLLKGGVPARDQAADWVVQRWRRGDIDRFGLDVVTMSNIEAQTVGRRDAFSGGETMSLNQARKREKLARKARQYPMTGKSGSLFSSRRIKNK
;
A
#
# COMPACT_ATOMS: atom_id res chain seq x y z
N MET A 1 11.23 -7.72 6.28
CA MET A 1 10.39 -8.35 7.31
C MET A 1 10.12 -7.45 8.51
N VAL A 2 11.13 -6.76 9.07
CA VAL A 2 10.94 -5.91 10.28
C VAL A 2 9.90 -4.79 10.12
N LYS A 3 9.81 -4.14 8.95
CA LYS A 3 8.74 -3.15 8.67
C LYS A 3 7.33 -3.71 8.91
N LEU A 4 7.07 -4.92 8.42
CA LEU A 4 5.78 -5.60 8.56
C LEU A 4 5.50 -5.98 10.02
N ALA A 5 6.53 -6.38 10.75
CA ALA A 5 6.43 -6.63 12.19
C ALA A 5 6.13 -5.34 12.95
N LEU A 6 6.77 -4.22 12.62
CA LEU A 6 6.53 -2.93 13.26
C LEU A 6 5.06 -2.48 13.11
N VAL A 7 4.46 -2.65 11.92
CA VAL A 7 3.04 -2.31 11.69
C VAL A 7 2.04 -3.38 12.16
N GLY A 8 2.50 -4.50 12.73
CA GLY A 8 1.62 -5.55 13.25
C GLY A 8 0.99 -6.45 12.17
N CYS A 9 1.57 -6.50 10.96
CA CYS A 9 1.12 -7.41 9.89
C CYS A 9 1.64 -8.85 10.07
N VAL A 10 2.44 -9.10 11.10
CA VAL A 10 3.00 -10.40 11.46
C VAL A 10 2.69 -10.65 12.94
N LYS A 11 2.47 -11.91 13.32
CA LYS A 11 2.24 -12.30 14.72
C LYS A 11 3.39 -11.80 15.61
N ASP A 12 3.06 -11.15 16.72
CA ASP A 12 4.04 -10.72 17.72
C ASP A 12 4.81 -11.95 18.27
N GLY A 13 6.10 -11.76 18.59
CA GLY A 13 6.99 -12.83 19.04
C GLY A 13 7.73 -13.61 17.94
N ILE A 14 7.42 -13.37 16.65
CA ILE A 14 8.23 -13.89 15.53
C ILE A 14 9.62 -13.23 15.50
N LEU A 15 9.68 -11.96 15.88
CA LEU A 15 10.91 -11.19 16.06
C LEU A 15 11.01 -10.77 17.53
N PRO A 16 12.23 -10.69 18.10
CA PRO A 16 12.42 -10.11 19.42
C PRO A 16 11.86 -8.69 19.44
N SER A 17 11.11 -8.35 20.48
CA SER A 17 10.50 -7.03 20.63
C SER A 17 11.55 -5.92 20.63
N GLU A 18 12.71 -6.19 21.23
CA GLU A 18 13.88 -5.31 21.19
C GLU A 18 14.35 -5.01 19.75
N THR A 19 14.39 -6.00 18.86
CA THR A 19 14.77 -5.79 17.45
C THR A 19 13.75 -4.91 16.71
N VAL A 20 12.46 -5.06 17.02
CA VAL A 20 11.40 -4.23 16.41
C VAL A 20 11.49 -2.79 16.95
N ALA A 21 11.74 -2.64 18.25
CA ALA A 21 11.92 -1.34 18.90
C ALA A 21 13.21 -0.62 18.43
N ASP A 22 14.31 -1.35 18.20
CA ASP A 22 15.55 -0.80 17.63
C ASP A 22 15.32 -0.23 16.24
N TYR A 23 14.64 -0.99 15.39
CA TYR A 23 14.25 -0.48 14.07
C TYR A 23 13.34 0.75 14.17
N LEU A 24 12.42 0.79 15.14
CA LEU A 24 11.59 1.97 15.38
C LEU A 24 12.44 3.17 15.84
N LEU A 25 13.37 2.99 16.78
CA LEU A 25 14.29 4.03 17.25
C LEU A 25 15.11 4.62 16.09
N PHE A 26 15.71 3.75 15.27
CA PHE A 26 16.41 4.16 14.06
C PHE A 26 15.53 5.03 13.16
N ARG A 27 14.26 4.63 12.93
CA ARG A 27 13.33 5.38 12.09
C ARG A 27 12.91 6.72 12.69
N MET A 28 12.79 6.81 14.01
CA MET A 28 12.53 8.08 14.71
C MET A 28 13.75 9.02 14.60
N ASN A 29 14.96 8.49 14.79
CA ASN A 29 16.21 9.25 14.68
C ASN A 29 16.44 9.85 13.30
N LEU A 30 16.09 9.11 12.24
CA LEU A 30 16.16 9.64 10.86
C LEU A 30 15.22 10.82 10.61
N ARG A 31 14.17 10.99 11.41
CA ARG A 31 13.22 12.09 11.28
C ARG A 31 13.62 13.24 12.18
N ASP A 32 13.49 13.01 13.48
CA ASP A 32 13.83 13.98 14.52
C ASP A 32 13.84 13.26 15.88
N PRO A 33 14.97 13.20 16.60
CA PRO A 33 15.02 12.65 17.96
C PRO A 33 14.08 13.32 18.97
N SER A 34 13.59 14.52 18.69
CA SER A 34 12.67 15.25 19.59
C SER A 34 11.34 14.51 19.82
N VAL A 35 10.94 13.65 18.88
CA VAL A 35 9.66 12.91 18.92
C VAL A 35 9.53 11.95 20.11
N TYR A 36 10.65 11.52 20.70
CA TYR A 36 10.68 10.66 21.88
C TYR A 36 11.38 11.32 23.09
N SER A 37 11.51 12.65 23.10
CA SER A 37 12.12 13.38 24.23
C SER A 37 11.39 13.18 25.57
N ASP A 38 10.08 12.88 25.52
CA ASP A 38 9.26 12.47 26.66
C ASP A 38 9.54 11.03 27.13
N LEU A 39 10.45 10.31 26.49
CA LEU A 39 10.86 8.94 26.83
C LEU A 39 12.35 8.82 27.15
N SER A 40 13.22 9.44 26.36
CA SER A 40 14.68 9.39 26.53
C SER A 40 15.35 10.66 26.02
N LEU A 41 16.60 10.88 26.43
CA LEU A 41 17.52 11.73 25.66
C LEU A 41 17.79 11.10 24.29
N PRO A 42 18.13 11.89 23.25
CA PRO A 42 18.53 11.37 21.95
C PRO A 42 19.64 10.32 22.05
N THR A 43 19.41 9.12 21.52
CA THR A 43 20.40 8.02 21.55
C THR A 43 20.26 7.12 20.33
N ASN A 44 21.35 6.45 19.97
CA ASN A 44 21.38 5.37 18.97
C ASN A 44 21.52 3.98 19.61
N SER A 45 21.61 3.90 20.95
CA SER A 45 21.68 2.64 21.69
C SER A 45 20.28 2.22 22.10
N ILE A 46 19.82 1.07 21.58
CA ILE A 46 18.52 0.52 21.96
C ILE A 46 18.44 0.23 23.47
N HIS A 47 19.53 -0.24 24.08
CA HIS A 47 19.54 -0.56 25.52
C HIS A 47 19.38 0.70 26.38
N GLU A 48 20.07 1.80 26.04
CA GLU A 48 19.91 3.08 26.75
C GLU A 48 18.48 3.62 26.62
N PHE A 49 17.93 3.54 25.40
CA PHE A 49 16.56 3.96 25.12
C PHE A 49 15.55 3.13 25.93
N LEU A 50 15.66 1.80 25.91
CA LEU A 50 14.75 0.91 26.62
C LEU A 50 14.89 1.01 28.15
N ASP A 51 16.09 1.27 28.67
CA ASP A 51 16.30 1.54 30.09
C ASP A 51 15.59 2.83 30.52
N ALA A 52 15.72 3.90 29.74
CA ALA A 52 15.02 5.16 29.99
C ALA A 52 13.49 4.99 29.91
N VAL A 53 12.98 4.28 28.90
CA VAL A 53 11.55 3.96 28.76
C VAL A 53 11.06 3.13 29.94
N ALA A 54 11.82 2.11 30.35
CA ALA A 54 11.46 1.24 31.47
C ALA A 54 11.33 2.00 32.79
N ILE A 55 12.30 2.88 33.07
CA ILE A 55 12.29 3.74 34.26
C ILE A 55 11.10 4.72 34.21
N ARG A 56 10.90 5.39 33.06
CA ARG A 56 9.81 6.35 32.85
C ARG A 56 8.42 5.75 33.04
N THR A 57 8.24 4.50 32.61
CA THR A 57 6.93 3.81 32.58
C THR A 57 6.71 2.85 33.73
N GLY A 58 7.70 2.69 34.63
CA GLY A 58 7.66 1.75 35.74
C GLY A 58 7.74 0.27 35.33
N LYS A 59 8.24 -0.03 34.12
CA LYS A 59 8.45 -1.41 33.64
C LYS A 59 9.76 -1.96 34.21
N LEU A 60 9.73 -2.27 35.50
CA LEU A 60 10.88 -2.74 36.26
C LEU A 60 10.68 -4.19 36.73
N LEU A 61 11.77 -4.96 36.71
CA LEU A 61 11.87 -6.26 37.34
C LEU A 61 12.16 -6.11 38.84
N LYS A 62 12.18 -7.24 39.55
CA LYS A 62 12.59 -7.29 40.95
C LYS A 62 13.98 -6.67 41.13
N GLY A 63 14.13 -5.84 42.15
CA GLY A 63 15.38 -5.12 42.41
C GLY A 63 15.55 -3.82 41.61
N GLY A 64 14.50 -3.36 40.91
CA GLY A 64 14.53 -2.09 40.17
C GLY A 64 15.27 -2.16 38.84
N VAL A 65 15.56 -3.37 38.35
CA VAL A 65 16.26 -3.58 37.07
C VAL A 65 15.28 -3.31 35.91
N PRO A 66 15.64 -2.49 34.90
CA PRO A 66 14.82 -2.26 33.72
C PRO A 66 14.36 -3.54 33.02
N ALA A 67 13.05 -3.68 32.81
CA ALA A 67 12.47 -4.78 32.02
C ALA A 67 12.41 -4.39 30.54
N ARG A 68 13.55 -4.49 29.84
CA ARG A 68 13.70 -4.03 28.44
C ARG A 68 12.69 -4.63 27.48
N ASP A 69 12.39 -5.93 27.58
CA ASP A 69 11.40 -6.58 26.72
C ASP A 69 10.01 -5.95 26.88
N GLN A 70 9.58 -5.70 28.12
CA GLN A 70 8.30 -5.06 28.39
C GLN A 70 8.27 -3.59 27.94
N ALA A 71 9.39 -2.88 28.06
CA ALA A 71 9.54 -1.53 27.56
C ALA A 71 9.49 -1.49 26.02
N ALA A 72 10.10 -2.47 25.36
CA ALA A 72 10.12 -2.63 23.90
C ALA A 72 8.70 -2.90 23.36
N ASP A 73 7.98 -3.83 23.97
CA ASP A 73 6.57 -4.08 23.62
C ASP A 73 5.74 -2.81 23.81
N TRP A 74 5.92 -2.12 24.95
CA TRP A 74 5.17 -0.93 25.27
C TRP A 74 5.39 0.21 24.26
N VAL A 75 6.65 0.49 23.90
CA VAL A 75 6.97 1.60 22.98
C VAL A 75 6.48 1.30 21.56
N VAL A 76 6.59 0.04 21.11
CA VAL A 76 6.08 -0.38 19.80
C VAL A 76 4.56 -0.22 19.75
N GLN A 77 3.84 -0.65 20.80
CA GLN A 77 2.39 -0.50 20.84
C GLN A 77 1.94 0.97 20.94
N ARG A 78 2.67 1.80 21.72
CA ARG A 78 2.41 3.24 21.80
C ARG A 78 2.61 3.93 20.45
N TRP A 79 3.65 3.55 19.70
CA TRP A 79 3.84 4.03 18.33
C TRP A 79 2.75 3.55 17.38
N ARG A 80 2.34 2.27 17.44
CA ARG A 80 1.26 1.72 16.60
C ARG A 80 -0.08 2.45 16.79
N ARG A 81 -0.34 2.98 17.99
CA ARG A 81 -1.52 3.83 18.29
C ARG A 81 -1.38 5.25 17.73
N GLY A 82 -0.18 5.66 17.35
CA GLY A 82 0.15 6.99 16.87
C GLY A 82 0.31 8.01 17.99
N ASP A 83 0.69 7.58 19.19
CA ASP A 83 0.86 8.41 20.39
C ASP A 83 2.26 9.04 20.50
N ILE A 84 3.21 8.64 19.62
CA ILE A 84 4.59 9.16 19.57
C ILE A 84 4.77 10.00 18.31
N ASP A 85 4.61 9.39 17.13
CA ASP A 85 4.63 10.05 15.83
C ASP A 85 3.82 9.22 14.83
N ARG A 86 3.52 9.78 13.66
CA ARG A 86 2.84 9.11 12.54
C ARG A 86 3.63 9.34 11.25
N PHE A 87 4.31 8.31 10.76
CA PHE A 87 5.10 8.41 9.54
C PHE A 87 5.02 7.15 8.67
N GLY A 88 5.20 7.35 7.36
CA GLY A 88 5.24 6.26 6.37
C GLY A 88 6.54 5.46 6.44
N LEU A 89 6.44 4.13 6.40
CA LEU A 89 7.61 3.24 6.41
C LEU A 89 8.29 3.09 5.05
N ASP A 90 7.57 3.38 3.97
CA ASP A 90 8.04 3.26 2.60
C ASP A 90 8.07 4.61 1.91
N VAL A 91 9.11 4.83 1.11
CA VAL A 91 9.26 6.04 0.31
C VAL A 91 8.38 5.90 -0.92
N VAL A 92 7.45 6.84 -1.09
CA VAL A 92 6.61 6.95 -2.27
C VAL A 92 7.14 8.08 -3.13
N THR A 93 7.76 7.74 -4.26
CA THR A 93 8.19 8.69 -5.30
C THR A 93 7.39 8.46 -6.58
N MET A 94 7.29 9.48 -7.42
CA MET A 94 6.62 9.35 -8.73
C MET A 94 7.25 8.26 -9.60
N SER A 95 8.59 8.14 -9.56
CA SER A 95 9.31 7.06 -10.24
C SER A 95 8.90 5.67 -9.76
N ASN A 96 8.67 5.49 -8.45
CA ASN A 96 8.25 4.20 -7.88
C ASN A 96 6.82 3.84 -8.34
N ILE A 97 5.95 4.84 -8.47
CA ILE A 97 4.58 4.66 -8.98
C ILE A 97 4.64 4.27 -10.45
N GLU A 98 5.40 5.00 -11.27
CA GLU A 98 5.54 4.74 -12.71
C GLU A 98 6.09 3.33 -12.96
N ALA A 99 7.19 2.95 -12.30
CA ALA A 99 7.78 1.63 -12.39
C ALA A 99 6.77 0.52 -12.00
N GLN A 100 5.96 0.74 -10.96
CA GLN A 100 4.93 -0.21 -10.56
C GLN A 100 3.78 -0.27 -11.56
N THR A 101 3.35 0.85 -12.16
CA THR A 101 2.30 0.86 -13.18
C THR A 101 2.74 0.20 -14.49
N VAL A 102 4.00 0.39 -14.89
CA VAL A 102 4.59 -0.26 -16.07
C VAL A 102 4.78 -1.76 -15.80
N GLY A 103 5.41 -2.14 -14.68
CA GLY A 103 5.57 -3.55 -14.31
C GLY A 103 4.25 -4.29 -14.07
N ARG A 104 3.21 -3.61 -13.60
CA ARG A 104 1.83 -4.17 -13.48
C ARG A 104 1.18 -4.32 -14.85
N ARG A 105 1.38 -3.37 -15.77
CA ARG A 105 0.94 -3.52 -17.17
C ARG A 105 1.62 -4.73 -17.79
N ASP A 106 2.92 -4.91 -17.59
CA ASP A 106 3.70 -6.02 -18.16
C ASP A 106 3.34 -7.38 -17.53
N ALA A 107 3.21 -7.46 -16.21
CA ALA A 107 2.81 -8.69 -15.51
C ALA A 107 1.34 -9.10 -15.78
N PHE A 108 0.44 -8.14 -16.07
CA PHE A 108 -0.92 -8.41 -16.52
C PHE A 108 -1.07 -8.48 -18.05
N SER A 109 -0.03 -8.21 -18.83
CA SER A 109 -0.03 -8.30 -20.31
C SER A 109 0.62 -9.57 -20.84
N GLY A 110 0.54 -10.65 -20.06
CA GLY A 110 0.46 -12.01 -20.61
C GLY A 110 -0.80 -12.27 -21.46
N GLY A 111 -1.68 -11.27 -21.63
CA GLY A 111 -2.80 -11.26 -22.56
C GLY A 111 -3.73 -10.09 -22.26
N GLU A 112 -4.38 -9.52 -23.28
CA GLU A 112 -5.41 -8.49 -23.13
C GLU A 112 -6.48 -8.95 -22.12
N THR A 113 -6.36 -8.55 -20.85
CA THR A 113 -7.44 -8.77 -19.88
C THR A 113 -8.49 -7.70 -20.11
N MET A 114 -9.27 -7.90 -21.17
CA MET A 114 -10.61 -7.36 -21.20
C MET A 114 -11.30 -7.76 -19.90
N SER A 115 -11.77 -6.77 -19.13
CA SER A 115 -12.68 -7.05 -18.02
C SER A 115 -13.79 -7.98 -18.51
N LEU A 116 -14.17 -8.99 -17.70
CA LEU A 116 -15.21 -9.97 -18.06
C LEU A 116 -16.50 -9.31 -18.59
N ASN A 117 -16.81 -8.11 -18.09
CA ASN A 117 -17.94 -7.31 -18.54
C ASN A 117 -17.75 -6.75 -19.96
N GLN A 118 -16.53 -6.33 -20.32
CA GLN A 118 -16.21 -5.85 -21.66
C GLN A 118 -16.17 -7.02 -22.67
N ALA A 119 -15.68 -8.19 -22.27
CA ALA A 119 -15.71 -9.40 -23.10
C ALA A 119 -17.16 -9.83 -23.42
N ARG A 120 -18.03 -9.92 -22.40
CA ARG A 120 -19.46 -10.20 -22.56
C ARG A 120 -20.18 -9.17 -23.43
N LYS A 121 -19.84 -7.88 -23.31
CA LYS A 121 -20.41 -6.82 -24.15
C LYS A 121 -20.03 -7.00 -25.62
N ARG A 122 -18.76 -7.34 -25.90
CA ARG A 122 -18.29 -7.62 -27.28
C ARG A 122 -19.00 -8.84 -27.88
N GLU A 123 -19.16 -9.92 -27.12
CA GLU A 123 -19.85 -11.12 -27.59
C GLU A 123 -21.33 -10.85 -27.93
N LYS A 124 -22.03 -10.10 -27.08
CA LYS A 124 -23.43 -9.71 -27.32
C LYS A 124 -23.57 -8.86 -28.59
N LEU A 125 -22.63 -7.92 -28.82
CA LEU A 125 -22.60 -7.10 -30.03
C LEU A 125 -22.28 -7.93 -31.27
N ALA A 126 -21.33 -8.87 -31.17
CA ALA A 126 -21.00 -9.79 -32.26
C ALA A 126 -22.17 -10.71 -32.63
N ARG A 127 -22.91 -11.23 -31.64
CA ARG A 127 -24.13 -12.02 -31.87
C ARG A 127 -25.21 -11.19 -32.56
N LYS A 128 -25.41 -9.95 -32.11
CA LYS A 128 -26.38 -9.02 -32.72
C LYS A 128 -26.00 -8.68 -34.17
N ALA A 129 -24.71 -8.50 -34.46
CA ALA A 129 -24.21 -8.27 -35.82
C ALA A 129 -24.37 -9.50 -36.72
N ARG A 130 -24.15 -10.72 -36.21
CA ARG A 130 -24.42 -11.97 -36.95
C ARG A 130 -25.90 -12.22 -37.19
N GLN A 131 -26.77 -11.78 -36.27
CA GLN A 131 -28.22 -11.96 -36.37
C GLN A 131 -28.87 -10.96 -37.34
N TYR A 132 -28.22 -9.84 -37.63
CA TYR A 132 -28.71 -8.83 -38.57
C TYR A 132 -27.59 -8.39 -39.52
N PRO A 133 -27.13 -9.24 -40.45
CA PRO A 133 -26.30 -8.77 -41.54
C PRO A 133 -27.17 -7.80 -42.35
N MET A 134 -26.74 -6.54 -42.44
CA MET A 134 -27.41 -5.52 -43.25
C MET A 134 -27.60 -6.06 -44.66
N THR A 135 -28.82 -6.48 -44.97
CA THR A 135 -29.20 -6.92 -46.31
C THR A 135 -29.16 -5.68 -47.19
N GLY A 136 -28.09 -5.56 -47.97
CA GLY A 136 -28.02 -4.62 -49.07
C GLY A 136 -29.14 -4.92 -50.06
N LYS A 137 -30.28 -4.23 -49.93
CA LYS A 137 -31.20 -4.06 -51.04
C LYS A 137 -30.62 -2.97 -51.93
N SER A 138 -29.93 -3.40 -52.99
CA SER A 138 -29.80 -2.66 -54.24
C SER A 138 -31.21 -2.42 -54.80
N GLY A 139 -31.87 -1.37 -54.33
CA GLY A 139 -33.12 -0.87 -54.87
C GLY A 139 -32.83 0.13 -55.98
N SER A 140 -32.83 -0.35 -57.22
CA SER A 140 -32.92 0.49 -58.40
C SER A 140 -34.17 1.38 -58.32
N LEU A 141 -34.00 2.69 -58.22
CA LEU A 141 -35.03 3.67 -58.52
C LEU A 141 -34.50 4.60 -59.61
N PHE A 142 -34.45 4.07 -60.84
CA PHE A 142 -34.57 4.90 -62.03
C PHE A 142 -35.99 5.49 -62.02
N SER A 143 -36.12 6.70 -61.50
CA SER A 143 -37.30 7.54 -61.70
C SER A 143 -37.00 8.49 -62.87
N SER A 144 -37.38 8.06 -64.08
CA SER A 144 -37.45 8.93 -65.25
C SER A 144 -38.47 10.04 -65.00
N ARG A 145 -38.01 11.24 -64.62
CA ARG A 145 -38.81 12.45 -64.79
C ARG A 145 -38.76 12.86 -66.26
N ARG A 146 -39.86 12.55 -66.97
CA ARG A 146 -40.29 13.25 -68.18
C ARG A 146 -40.30 14.75 -67.89
N ILE A 147 -39.42 15.50 -68.53
CA ILE A 147 -39.57 16.95 -68.72
C ILE A 147 -40.07 17.12 -70.16
N LYS A 148 -41.37 17.40 -70.30
CA LYS A 148 -41.92 18.05 -71.50
C LYS A 148 -42.18 19.50 -71.12
N ASN A 149 -41.59 20.44 -71.85
CA ASN A 149 -42.24 21.66 -72.36
C ASN A 149 -41.18 22.60 -72.97
N LYS A 150 -41.09 22.63 -74.30
CA LYS A 150 -41.57 23.77 -75.10
C LYS A 150 -41.79 23.32 -76.54
#